data_AF-A0A434VRS5-F1
#
_entry.id   AF-A0A434VRS5-F1
#
_cell.length_a   1.000
_cell.length_b   1.000
_cell.length_c   1.000
_cell.angle_alpha   90.00
_cell.angle_beta   90.00
_cell.angle_gamma   90.00
#
_symmetry.space_group_name_H-M   'P 1'
#
loop_
_entity.id
_entity.type
_entity.pdbx_description
1 polymer ?
#
loop_
_entity_poly.entity_id
_entity_poly.type
_entity_poly.pdbx_seq_one_letter_code
_entity_poly.pdbx_strand_id
1 'polypeptide(L)' 'MRKIIAATFVSLDGVMQAPGGPEEDPVGGFKFGGWTFHYFDEVAG' A
#
# COMPACT_ATOMS: atom_id res chain seq x y z
N MET A 1 24.24 18.29 -5.78
CA MET A 1 22.77 18.14 -5.83
C MET A 1 22.30 17.35 -4.63
N ARG A 2 21.19 17.75 -3.99
CA ARG A 2 20.61 16.99 -2.85
C ARG A 2 19.72 15.86 -3.38
N LYS A 3 19.67 14.73 -2.67
CA LYS A 3 18.82 13.59 -3.01
C LYS A 3 17.42 13.75 -2.42
N ILE A 4 16.40 13.36 -3.18
CA ILE A 4 15.05 13.09 -2.67
C ILE A 4 14.92 11.58 -2.53
N ILE A 5 14.44 11.13 -1.37
CA ILE A 5 14.27 9.71 -1.04
C ILE A 5 12.80 9.51 -0.69
N ALA A 6 12.18 8.46 -1.22
CA ALA A 6 10.81 8.07 -0.94
C ALA A 6 10.75 6.57 -0.59
N ALA A 7 9.79 6.21 0.25
CA ALA A 7 9.39 4.84 0.50
C ALA A 7 7.95 4.68 -0.01
N THR A 8 7.66 3.58 -0.71
CA THR A 8 6.35 3.32 -1.30
C THR A 8 6.01 1.84 -1.17
N PHE A 9 4.71 1.54 -1.17
CA PHE A 9 4.20 0.19 -1.36
C PHE A 9 3.83 0.03 -2.83
N VAL A 10 4.19 -1.12 -3.40
CA VAL A 10 3.87 -1.47 -4.79
C VAL A 10 3.51 -2.95 -4.86
N SER A 11 2.40 -3.26 -5.52
CA SER A 11 1.99 -4.64 -5.78
C SER A 11 2.87 -5.29 -6.85
N LEU A 12 2.82 -6.62 -6.97
CA LEU A 12 3.60 -7.37 -7.97
C LEU A 12 3.23 -6.98 -9.42
N ASP A 13 1.98 -6.56 -9.66
CA ASP A 13 1.48 -6.06 -10.93
C ASP A 13 1.66 -4.54 -11.11
N GLY A 14 2.37 -3.86 -10.20
CA GLY A 14 2.84 -2.50 -10.37
C GLY A 14 1.88 -1.39 -9.91
N VAL A 15 0.85 -1.71 -9.13
CA VAL A 15 -0.08 -0.72 -8.56
C VAL A 15 0.56 -0.09 -7.32
N MET A 16 0.57 1.25 -7.26
CA MET A 16 1.01 2.02 -6.09
C MET A 16 -0.21 2.56 -5.37
N GLN A 17 -0.51 2.03 -4.18
CA GLN A 17 -1.60 2.45 -3.31
C GLN A 17 -1.13 2.48 -1.86
N ALA A 18 -1.95 3.07 -0.98
CA ALA A 18 -1.71 3.02 0.45
C ALA A 18 -1.82 1.55 0.97
N PRO A 19 -1.46 1.30 2.24
CA PRO A 19 -1.54 -0.06 2.78
C PRO A 19 -2.87 -0.40 3.48
N GLY A 20 -3.55 0.60 4.04
CA GLY A 20 -4.42 0.37 5.21
C GLY A 20 -5.90 0.73 5.05
N GLY A 21 -6.28 1.57 4.09
CA GLY A 21 -7.68 2.00 3.96
C GLY A 21 -8.55 0.88 3.39
N PRO A 22 -9.70 0.53 3.97
CA PRO A 22 -10.58 -0.49 3.37
C PRO A 22 -11.11 -0.07 1.99
N GLU A 23 -11.36 1.23 1.77
CA GLU A 23 -11.72 1.79 0.47
C GLU A 23 -10.56 2.51 -0.22
N GLU A 24 -9.53 1.77 -0.65
CA GLU A 24 -8.51 2.34 -1.55
C GLU A 24 -9.07 2.60 -2.95
N ASP A 25 -8.39 3.45 -3.73
CA ASP A 25 -8.88 3.87 -5.03
C ASP A 25 -8.99 2.67 -5.99
N PRO A 26 -10.22 2.33 -6.44
CA PRO A 26 -10.48 1.17 -7.28
C PRO A 26 -10.15 1.42 -8.76
N VAL A 27 -9.77 2.65 -9.15
CA VAL A 27 -9.40 2.97 -10.54
C VAL A 27 -8.24 2.09 -10.98
N GLY A 28 -8.36 1.47 -12.16
CA GLY A 28 -7.37 0.52 -12.67
C GLY A 28 -7.56 -0.92 -12.16
N GLY A 29 -8.58 -1.19 -11.35
CA GLY A 29 -8.97 -2.54 -10.95
C GLY A 29 -8.23 -3.09 -9.73
N PHE A 30 -7.69 -2.23 -8.87
CA PHE A 30 -7.14 -2.64 -7.58
C PHE A 30 -8.27 -3.14 -6.67
N LYS A 31 -8.13 -4.37 -6.16
CA LYS A 31 -9.20 -5.07 -5.38
C LYS A 31 -8.82 -5.33 -3.93
N PHE A 32 -7.64 -4.89 -3.51
CA PHE A 32 -7.03 -5.29 -2.24
C PHE A 32 -6.96 -4.11 -1.26
N GLY A 33 -8.05 -3.36 -1.13
CA GLY A 33 -8.12 -2.31 -0.11
C GLY A 33 -7.86 -2.89 1.29
N GLY A 34 -7.09 -2.18 2.10
CA GLY A 34 -6.73 -2.60 3.46
C GLY A 34 -5.86 -3.85 3.50
N TRP A 35 -5.07 -4.13 2.46
CA TRP A 35 -4.32 -5.37 2.34
C TRP A 35 -3.36 -5.64 3.50
N THR A 36 -2.88 -4.62 4.25
CA THR A 36 -2.04 -4.87 5.44
C THR A 36 -2.80 -5.30 6.68
N PHE A 37 -4.11 -5.02 6.79
CA PHE A 37 -4.87 -5.24 8.02
C PHE A 37 -4.83 -6.70 8.51
N HIS A 38 -4.83 -7.65 7.58
CA HIS A 38 -4.76 -9.08 7.90
C HIS A 38 -3.37 -9.57 8.30
N TYR A 39 -2.34 -8.75 8.13
CA TYR A 39 -0.94 -9.10 8.41
C TYR A 39 -0.30 -8.25 9.51
N PHE A 40 -1.05 -7.31 10.11
CA PHE A 40 -0.56 -6.61 11.29
C PHE A 40 -0.49 -7.58 12.48
N ASP A 41 0.71 -7.69 13.03
CA ASP A 41 0.96 -8.30 14.33
C ASP A 41 1.15 -7.21 15.40
N GLU A 42 1.42 -7.62 16.63
CA GLU A 42 1.59 -6.73 17.78
C GLU A 42 2.81 -5.79 17.65
N VAL A 43 3.78 -6.11 16.77
CA VAL A 43 4.98 -5.30 16.53
C VAL A 43 4.75 -4.29 15.39
N ALA A 44 3.94 -4.65 14.41
CA ALA A 44 3.67 -3.85 13.22
C ALA A 44 2.47 -2.88 13.38
N GLY A 45 1.63 -3.06 14.41
CA GLY A 45 0.41 -2.28 14.68
C GLY A 45 0.61 -1.01 15.51
#